data_AF-F3QNX4-F1
#
_entry.id   AF-F3QNX4-F1
#
_cell.length_a   1.000
_cell.length_b   1.000
_cell.length_c   1.000
_cell.angle_alpha   90.00
_cell.angle_beta   90.00
_cell.angle_gamma   90.00
#
_symmetry.space_group_name_H-M   'P 1'
#
loop_
_entity.id
_entity.type
_entity.pdbx_description
1 polymer ?
#
loop_
_entity_poly.entity_id
_entity_poly.type
_entity_poly.pdbx_seq_one_letter_code
_entity_poly.pdbx_strand_id
1 'polypeptide(L)'
;MQNCIKNIARVLGHENYELIDWSKLRTSHWTLIKNHLTARNCSGATVNLYLNAFKAVAKAAWSQDYLPQSAYLKIQAIKAVKYQRLPKG
;
A
#
# COMPACT_ATOMS: atom_id res chain seq x y z
N MET A 1 -10.82 1.99 -7.23
CA MET A 1 -9.85 1.75 -6.13
C MET A 1 -9.85 0.31 -5.60
N GLN A 2 -10.99 -0.41 -5.54
CA GLN A 2 -11.06 -1.79 -5.02
C GLN A 2 -10.06 -2.79 -5.64
N ASN A 3 -9.75 -2.68 -6.95
CA ASN A 3 -8.78 -3.58 -7.60
C ASN A 3 -7.36 -3.48 -7.02
N CYS A 4 -6.94 -2.32 -6.51
CA CYS A 4 -5.61 -2.18 -5.94
C CYS A 4 -5.50 -2.91 -4.61
N ILE A 5 -6.54 -2.85 -3.77
CA ILE A 5 -6.60 -3.52 -2.47
C ILE A 5 -6.63 -5.05 -2.65
N LYS A 6 -7.43 -5.55 -3.60
CA LYS A 6 -7.44 -6.98 -3.96
C LYS A 6 -6.06 -7.48 -4.39
N ASN A 7 -5.34 -6.69 -5.19
CA ASN A 7 -4.02 -7.08 -5.66
C ASN A 7 -2.96 -6.98 -4.54
N ILE A 8 -3.07 -5.99 -3.65
CA ILE A 8 -2.26 -5.91 -2.43
C ILE A 8 -2.47 -7.15 -1.56
N ALA A 9 -3.73 -7.58 -1.39
CA ALA A 9 -4.05 -8.76 -0.60
C ALA A 9 -3.39 -10.02 -1.15
N ARG A 10 -3.44 -10.19 -2.48
CA ARG A 10 -2.78 -11.29 -3.19
C ARG A 10 -1.27 -11.27 -3.01
N VAL A 11 -0.64 -10.08 -3.03
CA VAL A 11 0.80 -9.93 -2.80
C VAL A 11 1.20 -10.26 -1.36
N LEU A 12 0.30 -10.04 -0.41
CA LEU A 12 0.49 -10.43 0.99
C LEU A 12 0.19 -11.91 1.25
N GLY A 13 -0.12 -12.69 0.21
CA GLY A 13 -0.38 -14.13 0.30
C GLY A 13 -1.82 -14.50 0.67
N HIS A 14 -2.75 -13.55 0.64
CA HIS A 14 -4.16 -13.79 0.97
C HIS A 14 -5.03 -13.68 -0.29
N GLU A 15 -5.94 -14.64 -0.49
CA GLU A 15 -6.88 -14.62 -1.62
C GLU A 15 -7.95 -13.54 -1.50
N ASN A 16 -8.34 -13.19 -0.27
CA ASN A 16 -9.38 -12.22 -0.01
C ASN A 16 -8.90 -11.10 0.93
N TYR A 17 -9.20 -9.85 0.59
CA TYR A 17 -8.77 -8.68 1.34
C TYR A 17 -9.46 -8.55 2.71
N GLU A 18 -10.57 -9.27 2.88
CA GLU A 18 -11.36 -9.35 4.12
C GLU A 18 -10.72 -10.29 5.15
N LEU A 19 -9.84 -11.19 4.70
CA LEU A 19 -9.11 -12.13 5.57
C LEU A 19 -7.81 -11.53 6.12
N ILE A 20 -7.46 -10.32 5.69
CA ILE A 20 -6.24 -9.65 6.13
C ILE A 20 -6.50 -8.94 7.45
N ASP A 21 -5.71 -9.29 8.45
CA ASP A 21 -5.67 -8.58 9.71
C ASP A 21 -4.94 -7.23 9.53
N TRP A 22 -5.70 -6.22 9.12
CA TRP A 22 -5.20 -4.86 8.88
C TRP A 22 -4.60 -4.21 10.14
N SER A 23 -4.96 -4.69 11.33
CA SER A 23 -4.39 -4.31 12.63
C SER A 23 -2.87 -4.53 12.68
N LYS A 24 -2.36 -5.51 11.92
CA LYS A 24 -0.94 -5.88 11.87
C LYS A 24 -0.17 -5.13 10.79
N LEU A 25 -0.77 -4.14 10.13
CA LEU A 25 -0.09 -3.34 9.11
C LEU A 25 1.19 -2.70 9.67
N ARG A 26 2.26 -2.79 8.88
CA ARG A 26 3.60 -2.30 9.21
C ARG A 26 4.27 -1.82 7.93
N THR A 27 5.31 -1.01 8.08
CA THR A 27 6.14 -0.53 6.95
C THR A 27 6.81 -1.68 6.18
N SER A 28 7.09 -2.82 6.83
CA SER A 28 7.63 -4.03 6.19
C SER A 28 6.70 -4.57 5.09
N HIS A 29 5.38 -4.56 5.32
CA HIS A 29 4.39 -4.98 4.33
C HIS A 29 4.43 -4.08 3.08
N TRP A 30 4.61 -2.77 3.26
CA TRP A 30 4.81 -1.86 2.13
C TRP A 30 6.09 -2.20 1.34
N THR A 31 7.19 -2.50 2.02
CA THR A 31 8.45 -2.88 1.36
C THR A 31 8.27 -4.13 0.48
N LEU A 32 7.54 -5.15 0.96
CA LEU A 32 7.21 -6.33 0.17
C LEU A 32 6.39 -5.98 -1.07
N ILE A 33 5.34 -5.17 -0.92
CA ILE A 33 4.49 -4.72 -2.03
C ILE A 33 5.31 -3.93 -3.05
N LYS A 34 6.15 -3.00 -2.58
CA LYS A 34 7.03 -2.19 -3.43
C LYS A 34 7.98 -3.07 -4.22
N ASN A 35 8.67 -4.01 -3.57
CA ASN A 35 9.60 -4.93 -4.24
C ASN A 35 8.88 -5.77 -5.30
N HIS A 36 7.69 -6.27 -5.00
CA HIS A 36 6.87 -7.00 -5.97
C HIS A 36 6.45 -6.15 -7.17
N LEU A 37 6.04 -4.89 -6.96
CA LEU A 37 5.70 -3.98 -8.05
C LEU A 37 6.92 -3.61 -8.90
N THR A 38 8.07 -3.40 -8.27
CA THR A 38 9.34 -3.14 -8.96
C THR A 38 9.79 -4.34 -9.78
N ALA A 39 9.69 -5.57 -9.24
CA ALA A 39 10.00 -6.81 -9.97
C ALA A 39 9.10 -7.01 -11.20
N ARG A 40 7.88 -6.46 -11.18
CA ARG A 40 6.94 -6.47 -12.33
C ARG A 40 7.13 -5.29 -13.29
N ASN A 41 8.21 -4.51 -13.16
CA ASN A 41 8.48 -3.31 -13.96
C ASN A 41 7.29 -2.32 -13.99
N CYS A 42 6.53 -2.23 -12.89
CA CYS A 42 5.40 -1.30 -12.82
C CYS A 42 5.88 0.15 -12.80
N SER A 43 5.14 1.03 -13.47
CA SER A 43 5.46 2.47 -13.49
C SER A 43 5.41 3.09 -12.08
N GLY A 44 6.18 4.16 -11.86
CA GLY A 44 6.15 4.88 -10.58
C GLY A 44 4.76 5.42 -10.21
N ALA A 45 3.93 5.76 -11.21
CA ALA A 45 2.52 6.09 -11.00
C ALA A 45 1.72 4.91 -10.42
N THR A 46 1.94 3.70 -10.95
CA THR A 46 1.32 2.47 -10.42
C THR A 46 1.77 2.20 -8.99
N VAL A 47 3.06 2.35 -8.68
CA VAL A 47 3.58 2.19 -7.31
C VAL A 47 2.91 3.20 -6.36
N ASN A 48 2.79 4.46 -6.76
CA ASN A 48 2.16 5.49 -5.93
C ASN A 48 0.65 5.27 -5.74
N LEU A 49 -0.04 4.72 -6.75
CA LEU A 49 -1.44 4.31 -6.61
C LEU A 49 -1.61 3.26 -5.51
N TYR A 50 -0.72 2.26 -5.48
CA TYR A 50 -0.73 1.22 -4.44
C TYR A 50 -0.35 1.79 -3.07
N LEU A 51 0.61 2.72 -3.00
CA LEU A 51 0.96 3.41 -1.76
C LEU A 51 -0.24 4.16 -1.18
N ASN A 52 -0.98 4.88 -2.03
CA ASN A 52 -2.17 5.63 -1.60
C ASN A 52 -3.27 4.68 -1.11
N ALA A 53 -3.50 3.56 -1.79
CA ALA A 53 -4.42 2.53 -1.31
C ALA A 53 -3.99 1.95 0.05
N PHE A 54 -2.70 1.65 0.20
CA PHE A 54 -2.13 1.15 1.46
C PHE A 54 -2.31 2.13 2.61
N LYS A 55 -2.04 3.42 2.39
CA LYS A 55 -2.28 4.48 3.38
C LYS A 55 -3.76 4.66 3.72
N ALA A 56 -4.65 4.55 2.74
CA ALA A 56 -6.09 4.64 2.96
C ALA A 56 -6.60 3.51 3.86
N VAL A 57 -6.12 2.28 3.65
CA VAL A 57 -6.46 1.13 4.51
C VAL A 57 -5.89 1.31 5.92
N ALA A 58 -4.64 1.78 6.06
CA ALA A 58 -4.07 2.08 7.37
C ALA A 58 -4.86 3.16 8.13
N LYS A 59 -5.35 4.19 7.42
CA LYS A 59 -6.23 5.22 7.99
C LYS A 59 -7.57 4.62 8.46
N ALA A 60 -8.18 3.75 7.67
CA ALA A 60 -9.43 3.09 8.03
C ALA A 60 -9.25 2.19 9.26
N ALA A 61 -8.18 1.39 9.31
CA ALA A 61 -7.87 0.53 10.45
C ALA A 61 -7.58 1.33 11.74
N TRP A 62 -6.87 2.46 11.63
CA TRP A 62 -6.65 3.37 12.76
C TRP A 62 -7.96 3.99 13.26
N SER A 63 -8.85 4.41 12.35
CA SER A 63 -10.15 4.99 12.70
C SER A 63 -11.12 4.00 13.36
N GLN A 64 -10.84 2.70 13.28
CA GLN A 64 -11.61 1.62 13.91
C GLN A 64 -10.88 1.04 15.14
N ASP A 65 -9.86 1.75 15.65
CA ASP A 65 -9.02 1.36 16.80
C ASP A 65 -8.28 0.01 16.65
N TYR A 66 -8.23 -0.55 15.43
CA TYR A 66 -7.48 -1.76 15.13
C TYR A 66 -5.97 -1.51 15.00
N LEU A 67 -5.57 -0.31 14.56
CA LEU A 67 -4.17 0.04 14.33
C LEU A 67 -3.69 1.12 15.31
N PRO A 68 -2.63 0.89 16.10
CA PRO A 68 -2.12 1.92 17.00
C PRO A 68 -1.58 3.12 16.23
N GLN A 69 -1.76 4.32 16.79
CA GLN A 69 -1.34 5.58 16.15
C GLN A 69 0.15 5.61 15.76
N SER A 70 1.03 4.99 16.56
CA SER A 70 2.46 4.90 16.28
C SER A 70 2.77 4.11 14.99
N ALA A 71 1.99 3.05 14.70
CA ALA A 71 2.12 2.29 13.46
C ALA A 71 1.54 3.08 12.26
N TYR A 72 0.39 3.72 12.46
CA TYR A 72 -0.23 4.59 11.45
C TYR A 72 0.71 5.71 11.00
N LEU A 73 1.31 6.46 11.92
CA LEU A 73 2.23 7.56 11.59
C LEU A 73 3.45 7.09 10.80
N LYS A 74 4.01 5.91 11.14
CA LYS A 74 5.12 5.30 10.39
C LYS A 74 4.72 4.98 8.95
N ILE A 75 3.51 4.47 8.73
CA ILE A 75 2.98 4.17 7.39
C ILE A 75 2.70 5.48 6.61
N GLN A 76 2.14 6.48 7.27
CA GLN A 76 1.82 7.76 6.66
C GLN A 76 3.09 8.49 6.18
N ALA A 77 4.19 8.38 6.93
CA ALA A 77 5.48 8.99 6.63
C ALA A 77 6.19 8.40 5.38
N ILE A 78 5.72 7.27 4.85
CA ILE A 78 6.30 6.66 3.65
C ILE A 78 6.17 7.63 2.46
N LYS A 79 7.30 8.03 1.87
CA LYS A 79 7.32 8.95 0.73
C LYS A 79 6.89 8.26 -0.57
N ALA A 80 6.16 9.00 -1.39
CA ALA A 80 5.84 8.58 -2.75
C ALA A 80 7.13 8.46 -3.59
N VAL A 81 7.14 7.53 -4.54
CA VAL A 81 8.23 7.38 -5.49
C VAL A 81 8.20 8.58 -6.43
N LYS A 82 9.32 9.31 -6.52
CA LYS A 82 9.48 10.37 -7.52
C LYS A 82 9.47 9.73 -8.90
N TYR A 83 8.49 10.12 -9.71
CA TYR A 83 8.34 9.67 -11.08
C TYR A 83 7.90 10.87 -11.90
N GLN A 84 8.62 11.10 -13.01
CA GLN A 84 8.32 12.14 -13.97
C GLN A 84 7.74 11.47 -15.21
N ARG A 85 6.50 11.80 -15.57
CA ARG A 85 5.98 11.50 -16.91
C ARG A 85 6.71 12.39 -17.90
N LEU A 86 7.28 11.80 -18.94
CA LEU A 86 7.60 12.58 -20.13
C LEU A 86 6.26 13.09 -20.71
N PRO A 87 6.10 14.40 -20.93
CA PRO A 87 4.92 14.93 -21.60
C PRO A 87 4.88 14.33 -23.01
N LYS A 88 3.75 13.73 -23.38
CA LYS A 88 3.51 13.34 -24.77
C LYS A 88 3.02 14.60 -25.48
N GLY A 89 3.90 15.20 -26.28
CA GLY A 89 3.53 16.20 -27.28
C GLY A 89 2.78 15.57 -28.44
#